data_AF-W4RKG6-F1
#
_entry.id   AF-W4RKG6-F1
#
_cell.length_a   1.000
_cell.length_b   1.000
_cell.length_c   1.000
_cell.angle_alpha   90.00
_cell.angle_beta   90.00
_cell.angle_gamma   90.00
#
_symmetry.space_group_name_H-M   'P 1'
#
loop_
_entity.id
_entity.type
_entity.pdbx_description
1 polymer ?
#
loop_
_entity_poly.entity_id
_entity_poly.type
_entity_poly.pdbx_seq_one_letter_code
_entity_poly.pdbx_strand_id
1 'polypeptide(L)'
;MMNGLYTHGSSPRDQLLNWEKQALDKFIAKMSDKEKPFPCIPATIGFSMNQLRYGFVGNSKKLSTIKELAGLLSIYTEVSRQIGQYTSLIIFYKTPDSMQEETVEEFEQLFWKHLRGLSALDEFDWPEDIPTDPHDPFGNFVLMEKSTSCIAPPLHIKTG
;
A
#
# COMPACT_ATOMS: atom_id res chain seq x y z
N MET A 1 14.25 -9.70 11.39
CA MET A 1 13.84 -10.27 10.09
C MET A 1 13.87 -9.13 9.09
N MET A 2 14.54 -9.32 7.96
CA MET A 2 14.62 -8.28 6.92
C MET A 2 13.25 -8.20 6.22
N ASN A 3 12.49 -7.14 6.50
CA ASN A 3 11.28 -6.83 5.75
C ASN A 3 11.70 -6.24 4.39
N GLY A 4 12.08 -7.13 3.46
CA GLY A 4 12.33 -6.76 2.07
C GLY A 4 11.02 -6.61 1.30
N LEU A 5 11.11 -5.96 0.13
CA LEU A 5 10.01 -5.92 -0.83
C LEU A 5 9.98 -7.21 -1.65
N TYR A 6 8.81 -7.85 -1.69
CA TYR A 6 8.59 -9.08 -2.44
C TYR A 6 7.94 -8.79 -3.80
N THR A 7 8.16 -9.70 -4.74
CA THR A 7 7.52 -9.77 -6.06
C THR A 7 6.85 -11.12 -6.24
N HIS A 8 5.69 -11.15 -6.90
CA HIS A 8 4.91 -12.38 -7.01
C HIS A 8 5.54 -13.42 -7.97
N GLY A 9 6.33 -12.94 -8.94
CA GLY A 9 6.94 -13.78 -9.99
C GLY A 9 8.42 -14.15 -9.80
N SER A 10 9.14 -13.58 -8.82
CA SER A 10 10.60 -13.78 -8.73
C SER A 10 11.14 -13.93 -7.30
N SER A 11 10.37 -13.60 -6.28
CA SER A 11 10.87 -13.67 -4.90
C SER A 11 10.77 -15.08 -4.32
N PRO A 12 11.78 -15.56 -3.56
CA PRO A 12 11.72 -16.87 -2.91
C PRO A 12 10.59 -16.92 -1.88
N ARG A 13 9.57 -17.75 -2.11
CA ARG A 13 8.43 -17.85 -1.19
C ARG A 13 8.77 -18.56 0.11
N ASP A 14 9.87 -19.30 0.16
CA ASP A 14 10.30 -20.02 1.37
C ASP A 14 10.68 -19.11 2.53
N GLN A 15 10.97 -17.83 2.24
CA GLN A 15 11.27 -16.81 3.23
C GLN A 15 10.01 -16.20 3.87
N LEU A 16 8.83 -16.43 3.28
CA LEU A 16 7.56 -15.94 3.80
C LEU A 16 7.00 -16.87 4.89
N LEU A 17 6.46 -16.26 5.94
CA LEU A 17 5.67 -16.93 6.95
C LEU A 17 4.36 -17.46 6.34
N ASN A 18 3.77 -18.48 6.98
CA ASN A 18 2.55 -19.10 6.45
C ASN A 18 1.39 -18.10 6.23
N TRP A 19 1.23 -17.12 7.11
CA TRP A 19 0.18 -16.12 6.97
C TRP A 19 0.44 -15.16 5.80
N GLU A 20 1.71 -14.84 5.53
CA GLU A 20 2.14 -13.95 4.43
C GLU A 20 1.89 -14.63 3.09
N LYS A 21 2.23 -15.92 2.98
CA LYS A 21 1.89 -16.76 1.82
C LYS A 21 0.40 -16.75 1.57
N GLN A 22 -0.41 -17.03 2.60
CA GLN A 22 -1.86 -17.05 2.48
C GLN A 22 -2.45 -15.69 2.07
N ALA A 23 -1.94 -14.59 2.62
CA ALA A 23 -2.38 -13.25 2.25
C ALA A 23 -2.05 -12.94 0.79
N LEU A 24 -0.83 -13.25 0.35
CA LEU A 24 -0.38 -13.05 -1.02
C LEU A 24 -1.16 -13.92 -2.01
N ASP A 25 -1.42 -15.18 -1.68
CA ASP A 25 -2.16 -16.10 -2.55
C ASP A 25 -3.63 -15.67 -2.70
N LYS A 26 -4.27 -15.20 -1.62
CA LYS A 26 -5.61 -14.60 -1.69
C LYS A 26 -5.63 -13.36 -2.59
N PHE A 27 -4.60 -12.50 -2.48
CA PHE A 27 -4.48 -11.33 -3.33
C PHE A 27 -4.30 -11.70 -4.81
N ILE A 28 -3.39 -12.64 -5.11
CA ILE A 28 -3.14 -13.15 -6.46
C ILE A 28 -4.40 -13.76 -7.07
N ALA A 29 -5.14 -14.56 -6.30
CA ALA A 29 -6.41 -15.13 -6.72
C ALA A 29 -7.41 -14.04 -7.07
N LYS A 30 -7.53 -12.99 -6.24
CA LYS A 30 -8.42 -11.85 -6.51
C LYS A 30 -8.02 -11.07 -7.77
N MET A 31 -6.73 -10.86 -7.99
CA MET A 31 -6.23 -10.14 -9.17
C MET A 31 -6.36 -10.95 -10.46
N SER A 32 -6.45 -12.27 -10.36
CA SER A 32 -6.56 -13.19 -11.51
C SER A 32 -8.00 -13.66 -11.78
N ASP A 33 -8.98 -13.20 -10.99
CA ASP A 33 -10.38 -13.56 -11.12
C ASP A 33 -10.99 -12.91 -12.37
N LYS A 34 -11.35 -13.75 -13.36
CA LYS A 34 -11.95 -13.31 -14.62
C LYS A 34 -13.46 -13.08 -14.53
N GLU A 35 -14.13 -13.73 -13.57
CA GLU A 35 -15.57 -13.62 -13.37
C GLU A 35 -15.92 -12.37 -12.55
N LYS A 36 -15.05 -12.02 -11.59
CA LYS A 36 -15.18 -10.82 -10.75
C LYS A 36 -13.90 -9.98 -10.83
N PRO A 37 -13.66 -9.33 -11.98
CA PRO A 37 -12.43 -8.59 -12.22
C PRO A 37 -12.19 -7.51 -11.17
N PHE A 38 -10.91 -7.28 -10.86
CA PHE A 38 -10.54 -6.21 -9.95
C PHE A 38 -10.84 -4.84 -10.60
N PRO A 39 -11.52 -3.91 -9.91
CA PRO A 39 -12.09 -2.71 -10.52
C PRO A 39 -11.06 -1.61 -10.86
N CYS A 40 -9.75 -1.88 -10.74
CA CYS A 40 -8.68 -0.91 -10.95
C CYS A 40 -7.75 -1.36 -12.08
N ILE A 41 -7.89 -0.72 -13.25
CA ILE A 41 -7.08 -1.02 -14.44
C ILE A 41 -5.57 -0.83 -14.20
N PRO A 42 -5.08 0.27 -13.58
CA PRO A 42 -3.66 0.40 -13.28
C PRO A 42 -3.12 -0.74 -12.41
N ALA A 43 -3.89 -1.18 -11.40
CA ALA A 43 -3.47 -2.26 -10.52
C ALA A 43 -3.40 -3.61 -11.26
N THR A 44 -4.33 -3.90 -12.17
CA THR A 44 -4.31 -5.14 -12.96
C THR A 44 -3.18 -5.15 -13.99
N ILE A 45 -2.88 -4.00 -14.60
CA ILE A 45 -1.70 -3.84 -15.47
C ILE A 45 -0.42 -4.05 -14.66
N GLY A 46 -0.25 -3.32 -13.54
CA GLY A 46 0.91 -3.46 -12.65
C GLY A 46 1.11 -4.88 -12.15
N PHE A 47 0.02 -5.59 -11.85
CA PHE A 47 0.05 -7.01 -11.49
C PHE A 47 0.54 -7.88 -12.64
N SER A 48 -0.06 -7.78 -13.82
CA SER A 48 0.31 -8.61 -14.98
C SER A 48 1.74 -8.36 -15.47
N MET A 49 2.26 -7.15 -15.28
CA MET A 49 3.64 -6.76 -15.61
C MET A 49 4.65 -7.05 -14.48
N ASN A 50 4.25 -7.67 -13.36
CA ASN A 50 5.11 -7.91 -12.18
C ASN A 50 5.75 -6.61 -11.61
N GLN A 51 5.04 -5.50 -11.72
CA GLN A 51 5.46 -4.18 -11.24
C GLN A 51 5.00 -3.88 -9.81
N LEU A 52 4.13 -4.70 -9.24
CA LEU A 52 3.74 -4.58 -7.83
C LEU A 52 4.89 -5.01 -6.91
N ARG A 53 4.98 -4.37 -5.74
CA ARG A 53 5.86 -4.75 -4.64
C ARG A 53 5.01 -5.05 -3.43
N TYR A 54 5.36 -6.11 -2.71
CA TYR A 54 4.61 -6.58 -1.55
C TYR A 54 5.45 -6.42 -0.29
N GLY A 55 4.89 -5.77 0.72
CA GLY A 55 5.46 -5.70 2.05
C GLY A 55 4.56 -6.39 3.06
N PHE A 56 5.15 -6.99 4.08
CA PHE A 56 4.44 -7.63 5.18
C PHE A 56 4.85 -6.94 6.46
N VAL A 57 3.86 -6.50 7.23
CA VAL A 57 4.07 -5.81 8.50
C VAL A 57 3.27 -6.49 9.60
N GLY A 58 3.70 -6.26 10.84
CA GLY A 58 3.11 -6.87 12.02
C GLY A 58 1.67 -6.43 12.32
N ASN A 59 1.32 -6.53 13.59
CA ASN A 59 -0.02 -6.20 14.08
C ASN A 59 -0.27 -4.69 13.97
N SER A 60 -1.31 -4.30 13.24
CA SER A 60 -1.73 -2.91 13.02
C SER A 60 -2.00 -2.11 14.29
N LYS A 61 -2.21 -2.74 15.45
CA LYS A 61 -2.37 -2.01 16.72
C LYS A 61 -1.04 -1.63 17.37
N LYS A 62 0.09 -2.23 16.95
CA LYS A 62 1.41 -2.01 17.55
C LYS A 62 2.16 -0.85 16.90
N LEU A 63 2.77 0.00 17.73
CA LEU A 63 3.58 1.12 17.26
C LEU A 63 4.82 0.65 16.46
N SER A 64 5.36 -0.54 16.76
CA SER A 64 6.49 -1.12 16.02
C SER A 64 6.17 -1.33 14.53
N THR A 65 4.90 -1.59 14.20
CA THR A 65 4.44 -1.81 12.82
C THR A 65 4.49 -0.53 11.98
N ILE A 66 4.39 0.64 12.61
CA ILE A 66 4.58 1.93 11.92
C ILE A 66 6.04 2.08 11.49
N LYS A 67 7.00 1.67 12.31
CA LYS A 67 8.44 1.68 11.95
C LYS A 67 8.77 0.67 10.86
N GLU A 68 8.18 -0.52 10.92
CA GLU A 68 8.30 -1.53 9.84
C GLU A 68 7.78 -0.99 8.51
N LEU A 69 6.63 -0.30 8.54
CA LEU A 69 6.03 0.34 7.38
C LEU A 69 6.90 1.48 6.83
N ALA A 70 7.43 2.35 7.70
CA ALA A 70 8.33 3.43 7.30
C ALA A 70 9.58 2.88 6.59
N GLY A 71 10.17 1.80 7.11
CA GLY A 71 11.30 1.13 6.47
C GLY A 71 10.96 0.57 5.09
N LEU A 72 9.80 -0.09 4.95
CA LEU A 72 9.35 -0.61 3.65
C LEU A 72 9.06 0.50 2.64
N LEU A 73 8.48 1.61 3.09
CA LEU A 73 8.24 2.79 2.26
C LEU A 73 9.55 3.39 1.78
N SER A 74 10.55 3.53 2.66
CA SER A 74 11.88 4.05 2.31
C SER A 74 12.56 3.18 1.26
N ILE A 75 12.52 1.84 1.44
CA ILE A 75 13.07 0.91 0.43
C ILE A 75 12.31 1.05 -0.89
N TYR A 76 10.99 1.20 -0.84
CA TYR A 76 10.17 1.31 -2.04
C TYR A 76 10.44 2.61 -2.80
N THR A 77 10.56 3.75 -2.13
CA THR A 77 10.83 5.03 -2.78
C THR A 77 12.14 4.99 -3.56
N GLU A 78 13.19 4.41 -2.98
CA GLU A 78 14.50 4.23 -3.61
C GLU A 78 14.44 3.43 -4.93
N VAL A 79 13.62 2.38 -5.00
CA VAL A 79 13.56 1.48 -6.16
C VAL A 79 12.42 1.77 -7.13
N SER A 80 11.38 2.50 -6.69
CA SER A 80 10.11 2.69 -7.40
C SER A 80 10.27 3.09 -8.86
N ARG A 81 11.13 4.10 -9.10
CA ARG A 81 11.40 4.67 -10.43
C ARG A 81 12.00 3.67 -11.42
N GLN A 82 12.61 2.60 -10.92
CA GLN A 82 13.27 1.57 -11.74
C GLN A 82 12.33 0.39 -12.06
N ILE A 83 11.16 0.31 -11.44
CA ILE A 83 10.25 -0.83 -11.58
C ILE A 83 9.39 -0.71 -12.84
N GLY A 84 8.72 0.43 -13.01
CA GLY A 84 7.83 0.69 -14.14
C GLY A 84 6.66 1.60 -13.80
N GLN A 85 5.94 2.05 -14.84
CA GLN A 85 4.91 3.09 -14.73
C GLN A 85 3.71 2.68 -13.86
N TYR A 86 3.38 1.39 -13.80
CA TYR A 86 2.25 0.87 -13.02
C TYR A 86 2.73 0.19 -11.73
N THR A 87 3.86 0.63 -11.19
CA THR A 87 4.34 0.13 -9.90
C THR A 87 3.44 0.61 -8.77
N SER A 88 3.19 -0.29 -7.81
CA SER A 88 2.51 0.04 -6.55
C SER A 88 3.07 -0.80 -5.43
N LEU A 89 3.14 -0.20 -4.24
CA LEU A 89 3.43 -0.91 -2.99
C LEU A 89 2.13 -1.40 -2.36
N ILE A 90 2.05 -2.70 -2.11
CA ILE A 90 0.94 -3.37 -1.44
C ILE A 90 1.44 -3.85 -0.08
N ILE A 91 0.85 -3.34 1.00
CA ILE A 91 1.22 -3.72 2.36
C ILE A 91 0.16 -4.63 2.96
N PHE A 92 0.58 -5.80 3.43
CA PHE A 92 -0.25 -6.73 4.19
C PHE A 92 0.05 -6.59 5.68
N TYR A 93 -0.99 -6.26 6.45
CA TYR A 93 -0.93 -6.25 7.90
C TYR A 93 -1.26 -7.62 8.46
N LYS A 94 -0.55 -8.03 9.51
CA LYS A 94 -0.94 -9.20 10.28
C LYS A 94 -2.15 -8.87 11.14
N THR A 95 -3.32 -9.31 10.70
CA THR A 95 -4.57 -9.14 11.44
C THR A 95 -4.75 -10.29 12.45
N PRO A 96 -4.75 -10.03 13.76
CA PRO A 96 -5.11 -11.03 14.77
C PRO A 96 -6.61 -11.36 14.70
N ASP A 97 -7.00 -12.56 15.15
CA ASP A 97 -8.40 -13.01 15.14
C ASP A 97 -9.35 -12.08 15.91
N SER A 98 -8.84 -11.38 16.92
CA SER A 98 -9.57 -10.37 17.68
C SER A 98 -10.02 -9.15 16.86
N MET A 99 -9.60 -9.02 15.60
CA MET A 99 -9.98 -7.94 14.69
C MET A 99 -11.00 -8.38 13.62
N GLN A 100 -11.48 -9.63 13.67
CA GLN A 100 -12.48 -10.11 12.69
C GLN A 100 -13.83 -9.41 12.82
N GLU A 101 -14.13 -8.86 14.00
CA GLU A 101 -15.37 -8.16 14.32
C GLU A 101 -15.25 -6.63 14.18
N GLU A 102 -14.10 -6.11 13.77
CA GLU A 102 -13.91 -4.67 13.64
C GLU A 102 -14.74 -4.08 12.49
N THR A 103 -15.30 -2.90 12.74
CA THR A 103 -16.08 -2.18 11.74
C THR A 103 -15.18 -1.45 10.74
N VAL A 104 -15.76 -1.02 9.63
CA VAL A 104 -15.04 -0.24 8.61
C VAL A 104 -14.46 1.05 9.22
N GLU A 105 -15.22 1.69 10.10
CA GLU A 105 -14.83 2.91 10.80
C GLU A 105 -13.62 2.66 11.72
N GLU A 106 -13.56 1.51 12.40
CA GLU A 106 -12.41 1.16 13.25
C GLU A 106 -11.14 0.95 12.42
N PHE A 107 -11.26 0.29 11.25
CA PHE A 107 -10.15 0.18 10.29
C PHE A 107 -9.72 1.55 9.75
N GLU A 108 -10.67 2.46 9.49
CA GLU A 108 -10.36 3.83 9.06
C GLU A 108 -9.55 4.58 10.13
N GLN A 109 -9.94 4.48 11.40
CA GLN A 109 -9.19 5.09 12.50
C GLN A 109 -7.78 4.52 12.64
N LEU A 110 -7.62 3.20 12.44
CA LEU A 110 -6.30 2.56 12.43
C LEU A 110 -5.46 3.05 11.24
N PHE A 111 -6.05 3.21 10.07
CA PHE A 111 -5.39 3.78 8.90
C PHE A 111 -4.88 5.20 9.18
N TRP A 112 -5.74 6.09 9.72
CA TRP A 112 -5.35 7.45 10.09
C TRP A 112 -4.27 7.50 11.16
N LYS A 113 -4.30 6.58 12.12
CA LYS A 113 -3.25 6.44 13.14
C LYS A 113 -1.90 6.08 12.51
N HIS A 114 -1.91 5.18 11.51
CA HIS A 114 -0.70 4.79 10.80
C HIS A 114 -0.12 5.94 9.97
N LEU A 115 -0.96 6.66 9.23
CA LEU A 115 -0.53 7.83 8.46
C LEU A 115 0.09 8.91 9.34
N ARG A 116 -0.55 9.25 10.46
CA ARG A 116 0.03 10.21 11.43
C ARG A 116 1.35 9.73 12.01
N GLY A 117 1.44 8.44 12.31
CA GLY A 117 2.68 7.85 12.81
C GLY A 117 3.81 7.89 11.79
N LEU A 118 3.51 7.69 10.50
CA LEU A 118 4.48 7.83 9.42
C LEU A 118 4.94 9.27 9.26
N SER A 119 4.00 10.22 9.22
CA SER A 119 4.32 11.64 9.13
C SER A 119 5.19 12.13 10.29
N ALA A 120 4.99 11.60 11.50
CA ALA A 120 5.83 11.91 12.66
C ALA A 120 7.25 11.30 12.59
N LEU A 121 7.47 10.32 11.71
CA LEU A 121 8.79 9.72 11.45
C LEU A 121 9.45 10.29 10.20
N ASP A 122 8.76 11.13 9.44
CA ASP A 122 9.32 11.77 8.26
C ASP A 122 10.38 12.79 8.71
N GLU A 123 11.58 12.66 8.15
CA GLU A 123 12.70 13.56 8.45
C GLU A 123 12.67 14.81 7.56
N PHE A 124 11.81 14.83 6.54
CA PHE A 124 11.65 15.95 5.61
C PHE A 124 10.43 16.79 5.96
N ASP A 125 10.58 18.10 5.84
CA ASP A 125 9.47 19.04 5.98
C ASP A 125 8.43 18.81 4.89
N TRP A 126 7.16 19.03 5.24
CA TRP A 126 6.08 18.97 4.26
C TRP A 126 6.28 20.06 3.20
N PRO A 127 6.30 19.71 1.91
CA PRO A 127 6.53 20.68 0.84
C PRO A 127 5.41 21.72 0.79
N GLU A 128 5.79 23.00 0.67
CA GLU A 128 4.85 24.14 0.68
C GLU A 128 3.82 24.06 -0.46
N ASP A 129 4.18 23.39 -1.55
CA ASP A 129 3.38 23.23 -2.77
C ASP A 129 2.33 22.09 -2.68
N ILE A 130 2.27 21.33 -1.58
CA ILE A 130 1.23 20.31 -1.36
C ILE A 130 0.23 20.75 -0.28
N PRO A 131 -1.08 20.76 -0.58
CA PRO A 131 -2.11 21.02 0.43
C PRO A 131 -1.99 20.06 1.62
N THR A 132 -1.94 20.63 2.82
CA THR A 132 -1.91 19.87 4.08
C THR A 132 -3.31 19.47 4.56
N ASP A 133 -4.38 19.98 3.93
CA ASP A 133 -5.76 19.67 4.32
C ASP A 133 -6.26 18.39 3.61
N PRO A 134 -6.47 17.29 4.35
CA PRO A 134 -7.00 16.04 3.82
C PRO A 134 -8.47 16.11 3.37
N HIS A 135 -9.20 17.17 3.75
CA HIS A 135 -10.59 17.40 3.38
C HIS A 135 -10.76 18.38 2.21
N ASP A 136 -9.65 18.87 1.65
CA ASP A 136 -9.69 19.58 0.37
C ASP A 136 -10.20 18.62 -0.72
N PRO A 137 -11.26 18.95 -1.49
CA PRO A 137 -11.74 18.11 -2.59
C PRO A 137 -10.70 17.88 -3.71
N PHE A 138 -9.58 18.63 -3.69
CA PHE A 138 -8.40 18.42 -4.53
C PHE A 138 -7.22 17.75 -3.79
N GLY A 139 -7.39 17.47 -2.50
CA GLY A 139 -6.42 16.89 -1.58
C GLY A 139 -6.18 15.40 -1.88
N ASN A 140 -5.29 15.13 -2.82
CA ASN A 140 -4.68 13.81 -2.91
C ASN A 140 -3.73 13.65 -1.72
N PHE A 141 -3.86 12.56 -0.97
CA PHE A 141 -2.81 12.15 -0.04
C PHE A 141 -1.53 11.84 -0.82
N VAL A 142 -0.52 12.68 -0.65
CA VAL A 142 0.80 12.51 -1.27
C VAL A 142 1.80 12.11 -0.21
N LEU A 143 2.27 10.86 -0.28
CA LEU A 143 3.55 10.49 0.31
C LEU A 143 4.61 10.82 -0.75
N MET A 144 5.44 11.86 -0.53
CA MET A 144 6.45 12.26 -1.50
C MET A 144 7.71 11.39 -1.37
N GLU A 145 7.93 10.51 -2.34
CA GLU A 145 9.05 10.72 -3.25
C GLU A 145 8.49 10.64 -4.67
N LYS A 146 8.92 11.56 -5.55
CA LYS A 146 8.46 11.66 -6.95
C LYS A 146 8.40 10.26 -7.60
N SER A 147 7.17 9.93 -8.05
CA SER A 147 6.76 8.82 -8.93
C SER A 147 5.86 7.76 -8.26
N THR A 148 4.57 8.11 -8.21
CA THR A 148 3.37 7.27 -8.45
C THR A 148 3.14 6.01 -7.59
N SER A 149 2.10 6.08 -6.73
CA SER A 149 1.04 5.07 -6.48
C SER A 149 0.40 5.31 -5.08
N CYS A 150 -0.91 5.42 -4.82
CA CYS A 150 -2.17 5.24 -5.58
C CYS A 150 -3.32 5.91 -4.79
N ILE A 151 -4.31 6.50 -5.46
CA ILE A 151 -5.78 6.30 -5.32
C ILE A 151 -6.43 6.92 -6.58
N ALA A 152 -7.41 6.22 -7.16
CA ALA A 152 -8.14 6.62 -8.36
C ALA A 152 -9.25 7.65 -8.03
N PRO A 153 -9.45 8.70 -8.85
CA PRO A 153 -10.61 9.58 -8.69
C PRO A 153 -11.89 8.90 -9.23
N PRO A 154 -13.06 9.09 -8.60
CA PRO A 154 -14.33 8.88 -9.27
C PRO A 154 -14.57 9.98 -10.31
N LEU A 155 -14.98 9.53 -11.50
CA LEU A 155 -15.71 10.22 -12.57
C LEU A 155 -16.10 11.69 -12.32
N HIS A 156 -15.67 12.59 -13.21
CA HIS A 156 -16.56 13.55 -13.88
C HIS A 156 -15.95 13.98 -15.23
N ILE A 157 -16.36 13.30 -16.30
CA ILE A 157 -16.35 13.89 -17.64
C ILE A 157 -17.55 14.84 -17.66
N LYS A 158 -17.30 16.15 -17.60
CA LYS A 158 -18.23 17.14 -18.14
C LYS A 158 -17.70 17.57 -19.51
N THR A 159 -18.19 16.90 -20.54
CA THR A 159 -18.30 17.49 -21.88
C THR A 159 -19.58 18.32 -21.91
N GLY A 160 -19.47 19.61 -22.21
CA GLY A 160 -20.59 20.54 -22.35
C GLY A 160 -20.32 21.85 -21.65
#